data_AF-M2Y2I8-F1
#
_entry.id   AF-M2Y2I8-F1
#
_cell.length_a   1.000
_cell.length_b   1.000
_cell.length_c   1.000
_cell.angle_alpha   90.00
_cell.angle_beta   90.00
_cell.angle_gamma   90.00
#
_symmetry.space_group_name_H-M   'P 1'
#
loop_
_entity.id
_entity.type
_entity.pdbx_description
1 polymer ?
#
loop_
_entity_poly.entity_id
_entity_poly.type
_entity_poly.pdbx_seq_one_letter_code
_entity_poly.pdbx_strand_id
1 'polypeptide(L)'
;MATHPQQNLYSQLEHLQTKYVGTGHPDISRHDWCTNMARDSIATYLGHRSLLTLFATVEGESNGRIRYHLLEKLHSPYGQSEEPVLSKKERLTQW
;
A
#
# COMPACT_ATOMS: atom_id res chain seq x y z
N MET A 1 -9.75 -37.06 -12.24
CA MET A 1 -8.82 -36.07 -11.67
C MET A 1 -9.59 -35.26 -10.63
N ALA A 2 -9.57 -35.68 -9.37
CA ALA A 2 -10.22 -34.93 -8.30
C ALA A 2 -9.34 -33.70 -8.03
N THR A 3 -9.87 -32.50 -8.32
CA THR A 3 -9.21 -31.26 -7.92
C THR A 3 -9.14 -31.25 -6.40
N HIS A 4 -7.93 -31.15 -5.84
CA HIS A 4 -7.79 -31.03 -4.40
C HIS A 4 -8.48 -29.72 -3.99
N PRO A 5 -9.44 -29.73 -3.04
CA PRO A 5 -10.22 -28.54 -2.69
C PRO A 5 -9.33 -27.37 -2.24
N GLN A 6 -8.16 -27.64 -1.65
CA GLN A 6 -7.15 -26.64 -1.34
C GLN A 6 -6.63 -25.89 -2.58
N GLN A 7 -6.38 -26.58 -3.70
CA GLN A 7 -5.85 -25.95 -4.92
C GLN A 7 -6.84 -24.96 -5.53
N ASN A 8 -8.14 -25.30 -5.47
CA ASN A 8 -9.20 -24.41 -5.92
C ASN A 8 -9.24 -23.13 -5.07
N LEU A 9 -9.12 -23.25 -3.75
CA LEU A 9 -9.05 -22.09 -2.85
C LEU A 9 -7.86 -21.18 -3.15
N TYR A 10 -6.67 -21.73 -3.37
CA TYR A 10 -5.47 -20.94 -3.69
C TYR A 10 -5.63 -20.17 -5.01
N SER A 11 -6.16 -20.82 -6.06
CA SER A 11 -6.40 -20.15 -7.34
C SER A 11 -7.40 -18.98 -7.24
N GLN A 12 -8.41 -19.10 -6.37
CA GLN A 12 -9.37 -18.02 -6.13
C GLN A 12 -8.73 -16.85 -5.38
N LEU A 13 -7.87 -17.14 -4.40
CA LEU A 13 -7.11 -16.13 -3.66
C LEU A 13 -6.14 -15.36 -4.58
N GLU A 14 -5.35 -16.07 -5.39
CA GLU A 14 -4.43 -15.46 -6.36
C GLU A 14 -5.18 -14.58 -7.38
N HIS A 15 -6.35 -15.03 -7.83
CA HIS A 15 -7.20 -14.25 -8.71
C HIS A 15 -7.67 -12.94 -8.05
N LEU A 16 -8.08 -12.97 -6.78
CA LEU A 16 -8.45 -11.76 -6.05
C LEU A 16 -7.25 -10.83 -5.82
N GLN A 17 -6.09 -11.37 -5.49
CA GLN A 17 -4.84 -10.60 -5.32
C GLN A 17 -4.41 -9.90 -6.61
N THR A 18 -4.63 -10.53 -7.77
CA THR A 18 -4.35 -9.93 -9.08
C THR A 18 -5.33 -8.80 -9.40
N LYS A 19 -6.59 -8.92 -8.97
CA LYS A 19 -7.63 -7.94 -9.27
C LYS A 19 -7.58 -6.71 -8.37
N TYR A 20 -7.30 -6.90 -7.09
CA TYR A 20 -7.34 -5.85 -6.08
C TYR A 20 -5.93 -5.58 -5.55
N VAL A 21 -5.32 -4.50 -6.04
CA VAL A 21 -4.00 -4.04 -5.59
C VAL A 21 -4.05 -3.76 -4.08
N GLY A 22 -3.02 -4.19 -3.35
CA GLY A 22 -2.94 -4.04 -1.90
C GLY A 22 -3.50 -5.24 -1.11
N THR A 23 -4.08 -6.25 -1.77
CA THR A 23 -4.51 -7.48 -1.10
C THR A 23 -3.30 -8.21 -0.52
N GLY A 24 -3.27 -8.36 0.81
CA GLY A 24 -2.15 -8.99 1.52
C GLY A 24 -2.06 -10.50 1.37
N HIS A 25 -0.92 -11.05 1.81
CA HIS A 25 -0.69 -12.48 2.00
C HIS A 25 0.17 -12.68 3.27
N PRO A 26 0.22 -13.90 3.86
CA PRO A 26 0.93 -14.14 5.13
C PRO A 26 2.42 -13.80 5.12
N ASP A 27 3.04 -13.76 3.94
CA ASP A 27 4.47 -13.46 3.76
C ASP A 27 4.71 -12.03 3.27
N ILE A 28 3.71 -11.15 3.31
CA ILE A 28 3.88 -9.75 2.88
C ILE A 28 4.93 -9.05 3.74
N SER A 29 5.83 -8.29 3.10
CA SER A 29 6.83 -7.54 3.82
C SER A 29 6.19 -6.34 4.55
N ARG A 30 6.80 -5.90 5.66
CA ARG A 30 6.37 -4.68 6.35
C ARG A 30 6.40 -3.49 5.40
N HIS A 31 7.43 -3.40 4.56
CA HIS A 31 7.57 -2.35 3.57
C HIS A 31 6.42 -2.31 2.56
N ASP A 32 6.04 -3.47 1.99
CA ASP A 32 4.95 -3.55 1.02
C ASP A 32 3.60 -3.18 1.65
N TRP A 33 3.36 -3.66 2.87
CA TRP A 33 2.15 -3.31 3.62
C TRP A 33 2.06 -1.81 3.90
N CYS A 34 3.13 -1.21 4.45
CA CYS A 34 3.20 0.22 4.72
C CYS A 34 3.06 1.05 3.43
N THR A 35 3.66 0.61 2.33
CA THR A 35 3.56 1.28 1.02
C THR A 35 2.13 1.27 0.50
N ASN A 36 1.43 0.14 0.58
CA ASN A 36 0.02 0.05 0.20
C ASN A 36 -0.85 0.97 1.07
N MET A 37 -0.66 0.94 2.40
CA MET A 37 -1.38 1.85 3.32
C MET A 37 -1.17 3.33 3.01
N ALA A 38 0.06 3.74 2.70
CA ALA A 38 0.36 5.12 2.34
C ALA A 38 -0.29 5.51 1.01
N ARG A 39 -0.27 4.62 0.01
CA ARG A 39 -0.93 4.85 -1.29
C ARG A 39 -2.43 5.01 -1.12
N ASP A 40 -3.08 4.20 -0.29
CA ASP A 40 -4.52 4.31 -0.01
C ASP A 40 -4.87 5.63 0.68
N SER A 41 -4.01 6.06 1.62
CA SER A 41 -4.16 7.35 2.30
C SER A 41 -4.05 8.52 1.31
N ILE A 42 -3.02 8.51 0.46
CA ILE A 42 -2.80 9.54 -0.58
C ILE A 42 -3.95 9.56 -1.59
N ALA A 43 -4.43 8.38 -2.03
CA ALA A 43 -5.58 8.28 -2.92
C ALA A 43 -6.84 8.90 -2.30
N THR A 44 -7.06 8.68 -1.00
CA THR A 44 -8.17 9.28 -0.26
C THR A 44 -8.04 10.81 -0.20
N TYR A 45 -6.82 11.33 0.03
CA TYR A 45 -6.55 12.77 0.06
C TYR A 45 -6.79 13.43 -1.30
N LEU A 46 -6.43 12.76 -2.40
CA LEU A 46 -6.65 13.25 -3.76
C LEU A 46 -8.12 13.15 -4.19
N GLY A 47 -8.84 12.12 -3.77
CA GLY A 47 -10.24 11.88 -4.13
C GLY A 47 -11.23 12.77 -3.39
N HIS A 48 -10.93 13.16 -2.14
CA HIS A 48 -11.83 13.97 -1.32
C HIS A 48 -11.40 15.44 -1.31
N ARG A 49 -12.20 16.29 -1.97
CA ARG A 49 -11.95 17.74 -2.07
C ARG A 49 -11.84 18.43 -0.71
N SER A 50 -12.58 17.96 0.30
CA SER A 50 -12.51 18.49 1.67
C SER A 50 -11.13 18.31 2.28
N LEU A 51 -10.56 17.10 2.17
CA LEU A 51 -9.22 16.80 2.69
C LEU A 51 -8.15 17.54 1.90
N LEU A 52 -8.25 17.57 0.57
CA LEU A 52 -7.31 18.32 -0.25
C LEU A 52 -7.28 19.82 0.12
N THR A 53 -8.46 20.42 0.30
CA THR A 53 -8.58 21.84 0.66
C THR A 53 -8.08 22.08 2.09
N LEU A 54 -8.31 21.14 3.00
CA LEU A 54 -7.77 21.19 4.36
C LEU A 54 -6.23 21.26 4.31
N PHE A 55 -5.58 20.35 3.58
CA PHE A 55 -4.12 20.36 3.44
C PHE A 55 -3.60 21.63 2.77
N ALA A 56 -4.25 22.09 1.70
CA ALA A 56 -3.90 23.36 1.03
C ALA A 56 -4.00 24.56 1.97
N THR A 57 -5.02 24.60 2.83
CA THR A 57 -5.20 25.69 3.80
C THR A 57 -4.15 25.66 4.90
N VAL A 58 -3.81 24.47 5.42
CA VAL A 58 -2.81 24.30 6.48
C VAL A 58 -1.39 24.61 5.98
N GLU A 59 -1.05 24.16 4.78
CA GLU A 59 0.26 24.39 4.16
C GLU A 59 0.38 25.80 3.53
N GLY A 60 -0.73 26.52 3.37
CA GLY A 60 -0.76 27.83 2.71
C GLY A 60 -0.45 27.77 1.21
N GLU A 61 -0.65 26.62 0.57
CA GLU A 61 -0.31 26.35 -0.82
C GLU A 61 -1.56 26.20 -1.69
N SER A 62 -1.40 26.35 -3.01
CA SER A 62 -2.53 26.13 -3.92
C SER A 62 -2.96 24.65 -3.93
N ASN A 63 -4.25 24.39 -4.12
CA ASN A 63 -4.77 23.02 -4.29
C ASN A 63 -4.03 22.25 -5.40
N GLY A 64 -3.62 22.92 -6.47
CA GLY A 64 -2.84 22.31 -7.55
C GLY A 64 -1.46 21.84 -7.09
N ARG A 65 -0.77 22.66 -6.27
CA ARG A 65 0.55 22.33 -5.73
C ARG A 65 0.49 21.13 -4.79
N ILE A 66 -0.50 21.09 -3.89
CA ILE A 66 -0.70 19.94 -2.99
C ILE A 66 -1.02 18.67 -3.77
N ARG A 67 -1.87 18.73 -4.80
CA ARG A 67 -2.14 17.57 -5.67
C ARG A 67 -0.87 17.07 -6.35
N TYR A 68 -0.06 17.97 -6.88
CA TYR A 68 1.21 17.62 -7.50
C TYR A 68 2.15 16.92 -6.51
N HIS A 69 2.33 17.48 -5.32
CA HIS A 69 3.16 16.90 -4.26
C HIS A 69 2.69 15.51 -3.81
N LEU A 70 1.38 15.34 -3.67
CA LEU A 70 0.78 14.05 -3.32
C LEU A 70 0.98 13.01 -4.42
N LEU A 71 0.90 13.40 -5.70
CA LEU A 71 1.17 12.52 -6.83
C LEU A 71 2.65 12.12 -6.92
N GLU A 72 3.58 13.04 -6.65
CA GLU A 72 5.01 12.69 -6.57
C GLU A 72 5.27 11.68 -5.44
N LYS A 73 4.68 11.90 -4.26
CA LYS A 73 4.78 10.97 -3.12
C LYS A 73 4.16 9.61 -3.40
N LEU A 74 3.17 9.51 -4.29
CA LEU A 74 2.51 8.25 -4.62
C LEU A 74 3.46 7.24 -5.29
N HIS A 75 4.45 7.72 -6.05
CA HIS A 75 5.43 6.88 -6.74
C HIS A 75 6.19 5.99 -5.74
N SER A 76 6.74 6.59 -4.69
CA SER A 76 7.47 5.89 -3.63
C SER A 76 7.25 6.62 -2.29
N PRO A 77 6.19 6.27 -1.54
CA PRO A 77 5.86 6.96 -0.29
C PRO A 77 6.83 6.62 0.85
N TYR A 78 7.42 5.42 0.83
CA TYR A 78 8.33 4.91 1.86
C TYR A 78 9.77 4.74 1.37
N GLY A 79 10.13 5.29 0.21
CA GLY A 79 11.46 5.14 -0.38
C GLY A 79 11.73 3.73 -0.92
N GLN A 80 13.00 3.44 -1.21
CA GLN A 80 13.43 2.09 -1.59
C GLN A 80 13.49 1.19 -0.36
N SER A 81 13.06 -0.06 -0.47
CA SER A 81 13.17 -1.03 0.61
C SER A 81 14.65 -1.36 0.87
N GLU A 82 15.17 -0.96 2.03
CA GLU A 82 16.51 -1.35 2.50
C GLU A 82 16.51 -2.68 3.28
N GLU A 83 15.37 -3.35 3.39
CA GLU A 83 15.27 -4.58 4.18
C GLU A 83 16.17 -5.68 3.57
N PRO A 84 17.24 -6.13 4.28
CA PRO A 84 17.80 -7.43 3.96
C PRO A 84 16.68 -8.45 4.16
N VAL A 85 16.68 -9.55 3.39
CA VAL A 85 15.68 -10.62 3.55
C VAL A 85 15.87 -11.25 4.94
N LEU A 86 15.26 -10.65 5.96
CA LEU A 86 15.46 -11.03 7.36
C LEU A 86 14.90 -12.43 7.57
N SER A 87 15.68 -13.25 8.28
CA SER A 87 15.28 -14.61 8.61
C SER A 87 14.00 -14.59 9.43
N LYS A 88 13.13 -15.60 9.24
CA LYS A 88 11.81 -15.69 9.90
C LYS A 88 11.87 -15.55 11.44
N LYS A 89 13.03 -15.87 12.05
CA LYS A 89 13.32 -15.68 13.48
C LYS A 89 13.54 -14.22 13.88
N GLU A 90 14.16 -13.43 13.04
CA GLU A 90 14.48 -12.00 13.29
C GLU A 90 13.24 -11.11 13.11
N ARG A 91 12.27 -11.55 12.29
CA ARG A 91 10.97 -10.88 12.12
C ARG A 91 10.09 -10.93 13.37
N LEU A 92 10.24 -11.95 14.22
CA LEU A 92 9.45 -12.10 15.45
C LEU A 92 9.91 -11.19 16.58
N THR A 93 11.13 -10.63 16.49
CA THR A 93 11.73 -9.78 17.53
C THR A 93 11.53 -8.28 17.31
N GLN A 94 10.83 -7.85 16.25
CA GLN A 94 10.66 -6.44 15.87
C GLN A 94 9.27 -5.86 16.22
N TRP A 95 8.61 -6.41 17.23
CA TRP A 95 7.35 -5.89 17.80
C TRP A 95 7.56 -5.30 19.19
#